data_AF-A0A9P5UPF7-F1
#
_entry.id   AF-A0A9P5UPF7-F1
#
_cell.length_a   1.000
_cell.length_b   1.000
_cell.length_c   1.000
_cell.angle_alpha   90.00
_cell.angle_beta   90.00
_cell.angle_gamma   90.00
#
_symmetry.space_group_name_H-M   'P 1'
#
loop_
_entity.id
_entity.type
_entity.pdbx_description
1 polymer ?
#
loop_
_entity_poly.entity_id
_entity_poly.type
_entity_poly.pdbx_seq_one_letter_code
_entity_poly.pdbx_strand_id
1 'polypeptide(L)'
;MKDIYKEEILAIPAGVKVDIKARNVIVTGPRGTIEKNFRHAEMDIVKLDTERIRLVVWHGKRKHVACLRTIRSLINNMIIGVTKGYEYKMRFVYAHFPINVIIADDEKSVEIRNFLGQKIVMKVPMLEGVKIIHSKDQKDEIVLTGNDLANVSQSAANIQQATTVKNKDI
;
A
#
# COMPACT_ATOMS: atom_id res chain seq x y z
N MET A 1 -11.42 -30.16 9.93
CA MET A 1 -11.11 -30.12 11.38
C MET A 1 -10.90 -28.66 11.78
N LYS A 2 -11.31 -28.26 12.99
CA LYS A 2 -10.99 -26.91 13.52
C LYS A 2 -9.63 -26.95 14.18
N ASP A 3 -8.79 -25.96 13.91
CA ASP A 3 -7.54 -25.79 14.63
C ASP A 3 -7.84 -25.18 16.00
N ILE A 4 -7.50 -25.88 17.07
CA ILE A 4 -7.83 -25.45 18.44
C ILE A 4 -7.03 -24.19 18.80
N TYR A 5 -5.76 -24.17 18.43
CA TYR A 5 -4.84 -23.06 18.69
C TYR A 5 -3.91 -22.87 17.50
N LYS A 6 -3.80 -21.64 17.02
CA LYS A 6 -2.74 -21.23 16.11
C LYS A 6 -2.24 -19.85 16.47
N GLU A 7 -0.92 -19.71 16.53
CA GLU A 7 -0.26 -18.43 16.76
C GLU A 7 0.74 -18.11 15.65
N GLU A 8 1.01 -16.82 15.47
CA GLU A 8 2.19 -16.31 14.80
C GLU A 8 2.78 -15.16 15.61
N ILE A 9 4.10 -15.05 15.55
CA ILE A 9 4.87 -14.02 16.24
C ILE A 9 5.53 -13.12 15.19
N LEU A 10 5.48 -11.81 15.43
CA LEU A 10 6.15 -10.80 14.63
C LEU A 10 7.13 -10.02 15.50
N ALA A 11 8.39 -9.95 15.08
CA ALA A 11 9.39 -9.12 15.72
C ALA A 11 9.25 -7.65 15.27
N ILE A 12 9.44 -6.73 16.21
CA ILE A 12 9.44 -5.28 16.01
C ILE A 12 10.91 -4.83 15.99
N PRO A 13 11.38 -4.16 14.93
CA PRO A 13 12.74 -3.62 14.89
C PRO A 13 12.90 -2.43 15.84
N ALA A 14 14.13 -2.16 16.26
CA ALA A 14 14.46 -1.01 17.11
C ALA A 14 14.02 0.32 16.47
N GLY A 15 13.53 1.25 17.29
CA GLY A 15 13.07 2.57 16.84
C GLY A 15 11.65 2.61 16.28
N VAL A 16 10.91 1.49 16.30
CA VAL A 16 9.49 1.44 15.94
C VAL A 16 8.65 1.18 17.18
N LYS A 17 7.64 2.02 17.40
CA LYS A 17 6.65 1.85 18.47
C LYS A 17 5.35 1.32 17.90
N VAL A 18 4.89 0.18 18.42
CA VAL A 18 3.57 -0.37 18.09
C VAL A 18 2.66 -0.31 19.30
N ASP A 19 1.51 0.34 19.12
CA ASP A 19 0.43 0.46 20.10
C ASP A 19 -0.80 -0.29 19.58
N ILE A 20 -1.40 -1.13 20.44
CA ILE A 20 -2.55 -1.96 20.08
C ILE A 20 -3.69 -1.67 21.06
N LYS A 21 -4.84 -1.23 20.56
CA LYS A 21 -6.05 -0.96 21.35
C LYS A 21 -7.26 -1.55 20.66
N ALA A 22 -7.92 -2.52 21.29
CA ALA A 22 -9.14 -3.15 20.77
C ALA A 22 -9.06 -3.57 19.28
N ARG A 23 -7.98 -4.28 18.92
CA ARG A 23 -7.64 -4.72 17.54
C ARG A 23 -7.40 -3.58 16.53
N ASN A 24 -7.27 -2.35 17.01
CA ASN A 24 -6.73 -1.24 16.23
C ASN A 24 -5.23 -1.16 16.48
N VAL A 25 -4.43 -1.16 15.40
CA VAL A 25 -2.97 -1.18 15.47
C VAL A 25 -2.45 0.15 14.95
N ILE A 26 -1.68 0.84 15.78
CA ILE A 26 -1.01 2.09 15.46
C ILE A 26 0.49 1.82 15.47
N VAL A 27 1.15 2.04 14.33
CA VAL A 27 2.58 1.87 14.17
C VAL A 27 3.21 3.24 13.96
N THR A 28 4.16 3.59 14.84
CA THR A 28 4.89 4.87 14.80
C THR A 28 6.36 4.59 14.54
N GLY A 29 6.95 5.31 13.59
CA GLY A 29 8.37 5.24 13.27
C GLY A 29 8.92 6.59 12.79
N PRO A 30 10.16 6.62 12.32
CA PRO A 30 10.85 7.86 11.95
C PRO A 30 10.18 8.61 10.81
N ARG A 31 9.51 7.91 9.87
CA ARG A 31 8.84 8.53 8.71
C ARG A 31 7.40 8.98 9.00
N GLY A 32 6.84 8.65 10.16
CA GLY A 32 5.48 9.00 10.55
C GLY A 32 4.71 7.87 11.22
N THR A 33 3.39 8.00 11.21
CA THR A 33 2.45 7.09 11.88
C THR A 33 1.47 6.48 10.87
N ILE A 34 1.20 5.17 11.01
CA ILE A 34 0.17 4.48 10.24
C ILE A 34 -0.79 3.80 11.22
N GLU A 35 -2.09 4.01 11.01
CA GLU A 35 -3.15 3.38 11.79
C GLU A 35 -3.95 2.43 10.91
N LYS A 36 -4.24 1.23 11.42
CA LYS A 36 -5.07 0.26 10.71
C LYS A 36 -5.93 -0.56 11.66
N ASN A 37 -7.22 -0.63 11.31
CA ASN A 37 -8.23 -1.28 12.11
C ASN A 37 -8.49 -2.72 11.63
N PHE A 38 -8.32 -3.69 12.53
CA PHE A 38 -8.53 -5.12 12.27
C PHE A 38 -9.75 -5.71 13.00
N ARG A 39 -10.71 -4.88 13.44
CA ARG A 39 -11.91 -5.34 14.18
C ARG A 39 -12.76 -6.37 13.43
N HIS A 40 -12.71 -6.38 12.11
CA HIS A 40 -13.43 -7.35 11.27
C HIS A 40 -12.91 -8.79 11.43
N ALA A 41 -11.67 -8.97 11.90
CA ALA A 41 -11.09 -10.29 12.10
C ALA A 41 -11.19 -10.69 13.58
N GLU A 42 -11.76 -11.87 13.85
CA GLU A 42 -11.99 -12.41 15.19
C GLU A 42 -10.72 -13.07 15.75
N MET A 43 -9.65 -12.29 15.94
CA MET A 43 -8.39 -12.78 16.47
C MET A 43 -7.83 -11.91 17.57
N ASP A 44 -7.03 -12.51 18.44
CA ASP A 44 -6.33 -11.80 19.50
C ASP A 44 -5.02 -11.24 18.96
N ILE A 45 -4.87 -9.92 19.09
CA ILE A 45 -3.64 -9.21 18.74
C ILE A 45 -3.08 -8.65 20.03
N VAL A 46 -2.02 -9.27 20.54
CA VAL A 46 -1.45 -8.95 21.85
C VAL A 46 0.00 -8.54 21.68
N LYS A 47 0.37 -7.43 22.32
CA LYS A 47 1.78 -7.06 22.49
C LYS A 47 2.35 -7.89 23.63
N LEU A 48 3.34 -8.75 23.34
CA LEU A 48 4.01 -9.51 24.39
C LEU A 48 5.00 -8.61 25.12
N ASP A 49 5.89 -7.99 24.34
CA ASP A 49 6.99 -7.16 24.83
C ASP A 49 7.14 -5.91 23.96
N THR A 50 8.15 -5.10 24.22
CA THR A 50 8.56 -4.00 23.33
C THR A 50 9.02 -4.48 21.95
N GLU A 51 9.47 -5.74 21.84
CA GLU A 51 10.08 -6.28 20.62
C GLU A 51 9.19 -7.28 19.87
N ARG A 52 8.07 -7.74 20.43
CA ARG A 52 7.28 -8.84 19.83
C ARG A 52 5.77 -8.64 19.94
N ILE A 53 5.10 -8.92 18.84
CA ILE A 53 3.63 -8.99 18.73
C ILE A 53 3.24 -10.44 18.51
N ARG A 54 2.23 -10.89 19.26
CA ARG A 54 1.60 -12.20 19.09
C ARG A 54 0.22 -12.03 18.47
N LEU A 55 -0.04 -12.80 17.42
CA LEU A 55 -1.34 -12.93 16.77
C LEU A 55 -1.86 -14.35 17.03
N VAL A 56 -3.04 -14.47 17.60
CA VAL A 56 -3.62 -15.77 17.99
C VAL A 56 -5.03 -15.93 17.45
N VAL A 57 -5.30 -17.11 16.90
CA VAL A 57 -6.65 -17.56 16.55
C VAL A 57 -6.97 -18.81 17.35
N TRP A 58 -8.09 -18.76 18.08
CA TRP A 58 -8.65 -19.90 18.80
C TRP A 58 -9.76 -20.55 17.98
N HIS A 59 -9.82 -21.88 17.99
CA HIS A 59 -10.88 -22.68 17.35
C HIS A 59 -11.18 -22.28 15.89
N GLY A 60 -10.13 -21.93 15.13
CA GLY A 60 -10.24 -21.44 13.76
C GLY A 60 -10.57 -22.53 12.75
N LYS A 61 -11.46 -22.23 11.79
CA LYS A 61 -11.54 -22.99 10.54
C LYS A 61 -10.39 -22.58 9.61
N ARG A 62 -10.08 -23.40 8.60
CA ARG A 62 -9.01 -23.13 7.60
C ARG A 62 -8.98 -21.69 7.06
N LYS A 63 -10.15 -21.11 6.74
CA LYS A 63 -10.24 -19.71 6.25
C LYS A 63 -9.85 -18.68 7.32
N HIS A 64 -10.25 -18.90 8.57
CA HIS A 64 -9.92 -18.00 9.67
C HIS A 64 -8.44 -18.05 10.03
N VAL A 65 -7.85 -19.25 10.03
CA VAL A 65 -6.40 -19.44 10.26
C VAL A 65 -5.57 -18.76 9.16
N ALA A 66 -6.07 -18.69 7.92
CA ALA A 66 -5.39 -17.96 6.85
C ALA A 66 -5.30 -16.44 7.11
N CYS A 67 -6.34 -15.83 7.72
CA CYS A 67 -6.34 -14.41 8.07
C CYS A 67 -5.20 -14.03 9.01
N LEU A 68 -4.77 -14.96 9.86
CA LEU A 68 -3.68 -14.74 10.83
C LEU A 68 -2.39 -14.33 10.11
N ARG A 69 -2.02 -15.04 9.03
CA ARG A 69 -0.86 -14.69 8.20
C ARG A 69 -1.05 -13.40 7.43
N THR A 70 -2.26 -13.13 6.95
CA THR A 70 -2.57 -11.87 6.25
C THR A 70 -2.35 -10.67 7.17
N ILE A 71 -2.86 -10.70 8.40
CA ILE A 71 -2.71 -9.60 9.36
C ILE A 71 -1.25 -9.45 9.80
N ARG A 72 -0.52 -10.56 10.00
CA ARG A 72 0.94 -10.53 10.23
C ARG A 72 1.66 -9.75 9.13
N SER A 73 1.39 -10.08 7.87
CA SER A 73 2.02 -9.41 6.73
C SER A 73 1.62 -7.94 6.63
N LEU A 74 0.37 -7.59 6.92
CA LEU A 74 -0.08 -6.20 6.90
C LEU A 74 0.64 -5.37 7.97
N ILE A 75 0.79 -5.87 9.20
CA ILE A 75 1.54 -5.18 10.26
C ILE A 75 3.02 -5.06 9.89
N ASN A 76 3.62 -6.12 9.33
CA ASN A 76 5.00 -6.07 8.86
C ASN A 76 5.20 -4.99 7.78
N ASN A 77 4.25 -4.85 6.86
CA ASN A 77 4.29 -3.79 5.85
C ASN A 77 4.15 -2.40 6.47
N MET A 78 3.31 -2.23 7.50
CA MET A 78 3.23 -0.96 8.23
C MET A 78 4.57 -0.60 8.88
N ILE A 79 5.26 -1.57 9.51
CA ILE A 79 6.58 -1.39 10.13
C ILE A 79 7.63 -0.98 9.08
N ILE A 80 7.68 -1.66 7.94
CA ILE A 80 8.61 -1.32 6.84
C ILE A 80 8.27 0.08 6.28
N GLY A 81 6.98 0.39 6.15
CA GLY A 81 6.48 1.67 5.67
C GLY A 81 6.93 2.86 6.51
N VAL A 82 6.86 2.77 7.85
CA VAL A 82 7.29 3.87 8.74
C VAL A 82 8.81 3.96 8.92
N THR A 83 9.56 2.92 8.55
CA THR A 83 11.03 2.89 8.67
C THR A 83 11.71 3.29 7.36
N LYS A 84 11.40 2.59 6.27
CA LYS A 84 12.02 2.78 4.95
C LYS A 84 11.12 3.55 3.99
N GLY A 85 9.81 3.32 4.07
CA GLY A 85 8.85 3.80 3.07
C GLY A 85 8.76 2.87 1.85
N TYR A 86 7.80 3.15 0.98
CA TYR A 86 7.57 2.43 -0.27
C TYR A 86 7.70 3.34 -1.47
N GLU A 87 8.24 2.79 -2.55
CA GLU A 87 8.44 3.46 -3.82
C GLU A 87 7.99 2.55 -4.98
N TYR A 88 7.18 3.11 -5.88
CA TYR A 88 6.78 2.48 -7.13
C TYR A 88 7.28 3.33 -8.30
N LYS A 89 8.05 2.72 -9.21
CA LYS A 89 8.46 3.34 -10.47
C LYS A 89 7.54 2.88 -11.58
N MET A 90 6.91 3.82 -12.28
CA MET A 90 6.04 3.55 -13.42
C MET A 90 6.63 4.22 -14.66
N ARG A 91 6.79 3.43 -15.72
CA ARG A 91 7.30 3.90 -17.01
C ARG A 91 6.18 4.05 -18.02
N PHE A 92 6.26 5.09 -18.84
CA PHE A 92 5.32 5.31 -19.92
C PHE A 92 5.78 4.55 -21.15
N VAL A 93 4.90 3.72 -21.69
CA VAL A 93 5.17 2.93 -22.90
C VAL A 93 4.16 3.34 -23.96
N TYR A 94 4.66 3.71 -25.13
CA TYR A 94 3.85 4.10 -26.28
C TYR A 94 4.55 3.72 -27.58
N ALA A 95 3.77 3.46 -28.62
CA ALA A 95 4.29 3.18 -29.96
C ALA A 95 4.31 4.45 -30.84
N HIS A 96 3.13 5.04 -31.08
CA HIS A 96 2.98 6.17 -32.00
C HIS A 96 2.58 7.48 -31.30
N PHE A 97 1.64 7.43 -30.35
CA PHE A 97 1.16 8.62 -29.65
C PHE A 97 1.95 8.82 -28.34
N PRO A 98 2.81 9.84 -28.23
CA PRO A 98 3.55 10.11 -27.00
C PRO A 98 2.59 10.52 -25.89
N ILE A 99 2.69 9.85 -24.74
CA ILE A 99 1.84 10.09 -23.57
C ILE A 99 2.46 11.21 -22.74
N ASN A 100 1.71 12.29 -22.52
CA ASN A 100 2.14 13.38 -21.66
C ASN A 100 1.49 13.22 -20.29
N VAL A 101 2.32 12.94 -19.28
CA VAL A 101 1.88 12.81 -17.90
C VAL A 101 2.33 14.03 -17.13
N ILE A 102 1.39 14.74 -16.51
CA ILE A 102 1.63 15.98 -15.77
C ILE A 102 1.15 15.78 -14.34
N ILE A 103 1.96 16.16 -13.37
CA ILE A 103 1.52 16.24 -11.98
C ILE A 103 0.71 17.53 -11.85
N ALA A 104 -0.55 17.42 -11.43
CA ALA A 104 -1.43 18.58 -11.27
C ALA A 104 -0.90 19.52 -10.18
N ASP A 105 -1.26 20.80 -10.25
CA ASP A 105 -0.84 21.84 -9.29
C ASP A 105 -1.26 21.51 -7.83
N ASP A 106 -2.31 20.71 -7.66
CA ASP A 106 -2.75 20.19 -6.36
C ASP A 106 -1.75 19.21 -5.71
N GLU A 107 -0.72 18.77 -6.45
CA GLU A 107 0.27 17.70 -6.14
C GLU A 107 -0.32 16.33 -5.78
N LYS A 108 -1.65 16.22 -5.77
CA LYS A 108 -2.43 15.05 -5.33
C LYS A 108 -3.06 14.30 -6.48
N SER A 109 -2.85 14.70 -7.72
CA SER A 109 -3.42 14.02 -8.88
C SER A 109 -2.50 14.07 -10.07
N VAL A 110 -2.59 13.03 -10.90
CA VAL A 110 -1.90 12.93 -12.18
C VAL A 110 -2.88 13.20 -13.31
N GLU A 111 -2.48 14.03 -14.25
CA GLU A 111 -3.17 14.24 -15.51
C GLU A 111 -2.44 13.49 -16.64
N ILE A 112 -3.14 12.59 -17.30
CA ILE A 112 -2.65 11.85 -18.46
C ILE A 112 -3.32 12.43 -19.70
N ARG A 113 -2.49 12.93 -20.62
CA ARG A 113 -2.91 13.54 -21.89
C ARG A 113 -2.38 12.75 -23.07
N ASN A 114 -3.09 12.84 -24.20
CA ASN A 114 -2.72 12.23 -25.48
C ASN A 114 -2.61 10.69 -25.46
N PHE A 115 -3.27 10.02 -24.51
CA PHE A 115 -3.34 8.56 -24.51
C PHE A 115 -4.11 8.07 -25.74
N LEU A 116 -3.47 7.26 -26.59
CA LEU A 116 -4.01 6.83 -27.89
C LEU A 116 -4.49 7.96 -28.82
N GLY A 117 -3.98 9.19 -28.66
CA GLY A 117 -4.43 10.35 -29.43
C GLY A 117 -5.79 10.90 -29.00
N GLN A 118 -6.30 10.49 -27.83
CA GLN A 118 -7.53 11.05 -27.27
C GLN A 118 -7.34 12.50 -26.85
N LYS A 119 -8.38 13.32 -27.06
CA LYS A 119 -8.43 14.73 -26.61
C LYS A 119 -8.82 14.87 -25.14
N ILE A 120 -9.33 13.81 -24.52
CA ILE A 120 -9.78 13.80 -23.12
C ILE A 120 -8.56 13.79 -22.21
N VAL A 121 -8.57 14.64 -21.18
CA VAL A 121 -7.58 14.62 -20.10
C VAL A 121 -8.07 13.68 -19.01
N MET A 122 -7.31 12.64 -18.74
CA MET A 122 -7.65 11.69 -17.67
C MET A 122 -6.97 12.15 -16.38
N LYS A 123 -7.77 12.61 -15.41
CA LYS A 123 -7.30 13.01 -14.07
C LYS A 123 -7.46 11.83 -13.11
N VAL A 124 -6.36 11.39 -12.50
CA VAL A 124 -6.35 10.32 -11.49
C VAL A 124 -5.94 10.90 -10.14
N PRO A 125 -6.85 10.95 -9.15
CA PRO A 125 -6.49 11.39 -7.81
C PRO A 125 -5.69 10.30 -7.08
N MET A 126 -4.68 10.74 -6.33
CA MET A 126 -3.89 9.88 -5.45
C MET A 126 -4.57 9.72 -4.11
N LEU A 127 -4.26 8.61 -3.46
CA LEU A 127 -4.67 8.36 -2.09
C LEU A 127 -3.81 9.16 -1.10
N GLU A 128 -4.30 9.24 0.13
CA GLU A 128 -3.67 10.02 1.19
C GLU A 128 -2.24 9.55 1.49
N GLY A 129 -1.34 10.52 1.68
CA GLY A 129 0.06 10.27 2.03
C GLY A 129 0.95 9.81 0.89
N VAL A 130 0.42 9.74 -0.35
CA VAL A 130 1.18 9.41 -1.56
C VAL A 130 1.66 10.68 -2.24
N LYS A 131 2.97 10.74 -2.54
CA LYS A 131 3.60 11.81 -3.32
C LYS A 131 4.05 11.27 -4.67
N ILE A 132 3.87 12.05 -5.72
CA ILE A 132 4.32 11.71 -7.08
C ILE A 132 5.45 12.65 -7.45
N ILE A 133 6.50 12.12 -8.06
CA ILE A 133 7.63 12.90 -8.56
C ILE A 133 7.99 12.39 -9.95
N HIS A 134 8.35 13.30 -10.87
CA HIS A 134 8.97 12.92 -12.13
C HIS A 134 10.39 12.42 -11.89
N SER A 135 10.74 11.25 -12.43
CA SER A 135 12.09 10.71 -12.30
C SER A 135 13.09 11.64 -12.98
N LYS A 136 14.15 12.02 -12.25
CA LYS A 136 15.25 12.82 -12.83
C LYS A 136 16.21 11.94 -13.65
N ASP A 137 16.28 10.67 -13.31
CA ASP A 137 17.26 9.73 -13.84
C ASP A 137 16.81 9.12 -15.17
N GLN A 138 15.49 8.95 -15.34
CA GLN A 138 14.91 8.27 -16.48
C GLN A 138 13.80 9.12 -17.11
N LYS A 139 13.94 9.37 -18.41
CA LYS A 139 12.87 10.00 -19.21
C LYS A 139 11.65 9.07 -19.26
N ASP A 140 10.46 9.67 -19.26
CA ASP A 140 9.17 8.98 -19.36
C ASP A 140 8.90 8.03 -18.18
N GLU A 141 9.29 8.45 -16.97
CA GLU A 141 9.07 7.72 -15.72
C GLU A 141 8.52 8.65 -14.61
N ILE A 142 7.55 8.13 -13.87
CA ILE A 142 7.09 8.73 -12.60
C ILE A 142 7.36 7.78 -11.44
N VAL A 143 7.60 8.38 -10.29
CA VAL A 143 7.89 7.69 -9.05
C VAL A 143 6.82 8.06 -8.04
N LEU A 144 6.08 7.06 -7.55
CA LEU A 144 5.11 7.20 -6.47
C LEU A 144 5.78 6.78 -5.16
N THR A 145 5.80 7.68 -4.18
CA THR A 145 6.40 7.44 -2.86
C THR A 145 5.37 7.62 -1.77
N GLY A 146 5.45 6.82 -0.71
CA GLY A 146 4.57 6.96 0.45
C GLY A 146 4.93 5.99 1.56
N ASN A 147 4.27 6.14 2.71
CA ASN A 147 4.51 5.28 3.86
C ASN A 147 3.58 4.04 3.88
N ASP A 148 2.34 4.15 3.40
CA ASP A 148 1.41 3.01 3.32
C ASP A 148 1.48 2.32 1.95
N LEU A 149 1.91 1.05 1.93
CA LEU A 149 1.96 0.22 0.74
C LEU A 149 0.61 0.10 0.03
N ALA A 150 -0.50 0.03 0.78
CA ALA A 150 -1.82 -0.13 0.18
C ALA A 150 -2.22 1.12 -0.63
N ASN A 151 -1.99 2.31 -0.06
CA ASN A 151 -2.31 3.56 -0.73
C ASN A 151 -1.41 3.82 -1.94
N VAL A 152 -0.10 3.56 -1.81
CA VAL A 152 0.87 3.74 -2.90
C VAL A 152 0.55 2.78 -4.05
N SER A 153 0.37 1.48 -3.75
CA SER A 153 0.11 0.47 -4.79
C SER A 153 -1.26 0.65 -5.45
N GLN A 154 -2.30 1.02 -4.69
CA GLN A 154 -3.62 1.32 -5.25
C GLN A 154 -3.59 2.59 -6.12
N SER A 155 -2.82 3.61 -5.75
CA SER A 155 -2.64 4.81 -6.57
C SER A 155 -1.97 4.48 -7.91
N ALA A 156 -0.93 3.64 -7.89
CA ALA A 156 -0.31 3.13 -9.11
C ALA A 156 -1.28 2.29 -9.96
N ALA A 157 -2.10 1.44 -9.32
CA ALA A 157 -3.12 0.65 -10.01
C ALA A 157 -4.20 1.53 -10.67
N ASN A 158 -4.65 2.59 -10.01
CA ASN A 158 -5.62 3.53 -10.57
C ASN A 158 -5.08 4.21 -11.85
N ILE A 159 -3.80 4.58 -11.87
CA ILE A 159 -3.14 5.12 -13.06
C ILE A 159 -3.14 4.08 -14.20
N GLN A 160 -2.72 2.84 -13.90
CA GLN A 160 -2.68 1.77 -14.90
C GLN A 160 -4.07 1.47 -15.48
N GLN A 161 -5.09 1.38 -14.62
CA GLN A 161 -6.46 1.09 -15.03
C GLN A 161 -7.05 2.23 -15.88
N ALA A 162 -6.73 3.48 -15.57
CA ALA A 162 -7.13 4.63 -16.39
C ALA A 162 -6.57 4.53 -17.81
N THR A 163 -5.38 3.95 -17.98
CA THR A 163 -4.70 3.74 -19.27
C THR A 163 -5.00 2.38 -19.91
N THR A 164 -6.08 1.70 -19.53
CA THR A 164 -6.44 0.43 -20.18
C THR A 164 -7.13 0.69 -21.52
N VAL A 165 -6.57 0.13 -22.60
CA VAL A 165 -7.17 0.21 -23.94
C VAL A 165 -8.48 -0.57 -23.96
N LYS A 166 -9.53 0.02 -24.52
CA LYS A 166 -10.84 -0.62 -24.70
C LYS A 166 -11.16 -0.77 -26.17
N ASN A 167 -11.92 -1.81 -26.53
CA ASN A 167 -12.43 -2.07 -27.88
C ASN A 167 -11.33 -2.26 -28.94
N LYS A 168 -10.14 -2.70 -28.52
CA LYS A 168 -9.02 -3.11 -29.39
C LYS A 168 -8.31 -4.30 -28.75
N ASP A 169 -7.55 -5.02 -29.57
CA ASP A 169 -6.68 -6.09 -29.08
C ASP A 169 -5.54 -5.50 -28.23
N ILE A 170 -5.17 -6.20 -27.16
CA ILE A 170 -4.16 -5.80 -26.16
C ILE A 170 -2.97 -6.75 -26.22
#